data_AF-A0A1H3GVX0-F1
#
_entry.id   AF-A0A1H3GVX0-F1
#
_cell.length_a   1.000
_cell.length_b   1.000
_cell.length_c   1.000
_cell.angle_alpha   90.00
_cell.angle_beta   90.00
_cell.angle_gamma   90.00
#
_symmetry.space_group_name_H-M   'P 1'
#
loop_
_entity.id
_entity.type
_entity.pdbx_description
1 polymer ?
#
loop_
_entity_poly.entity_id
_entity_poly.type
_entity_poly.pdbx_seq_one_letter_code
_entity_poly.pdbx_strand_id
1 'polypeptide(L)'
;MPPVIRNIAADYYRCKIKQQIHGHGMGKHRAVEIFTRGIHDIDALSTCLNDKKYFLGNQSTTLDASAFGMLVNTLRCPIESPLKEYALTKNNLIQYVDRIMANYYPDLLTA
;
A
#
# COMPACT_ATOMS: atom_id res chain seq x y z
N MET A 1 20.68 7.68 12.13
CA MET A 1 21.88 7.58 11.25
C MET A 1 22.52 8.95 11.08
N PRO A 2 23.86 9.06 11.08
CA PRO A 2 24.56 10.30 10.75
C PRO A 2 24.15 10.85 9.37
N PRO A 3 24.05 12.18 9.17
CA PRO A 3 23.49 12.77 7.94
C PRO A 3 24.16 12.35 6.64
N VAL A 4 25.50 12.21 6.64
CA VAL A 4 26.28 11.81 5.46
C VAL A 4 25.97 10.37 5.05
N ILE A 5 26.02 9.45 6.01
CA ILE A 5 25.71 8.03 5.77
C ILE A 5 24.26 7.87 5.30
N ARG A 6 23.33 8.61 5.91
CA ARG A 6 21.91 8.62 5.51
C ARG A 6 21.73 9.01 4.04
N ASN A 7 22.40 10.08 3.60
CA ASN A 7 22.25 10.59 2.23
C ASN A 7 22.85 9.61 1.21
N ILE A 8 24.05 9.08 1.47
CA ILE A 8 24.68 8.08 0.61
C ILE A 8 23.82 6.82 0.49
N ALA A 9 23.31 6.30 1.61
CA ALA A 9 22.43 5.15 1.60
C ALA A 9 21.14 5.45 0.82
N ALA A 10 20.53 6.61 1.02
CA ALA A 10 19.31 7.00 0.31
C ALA A 10 19.52 7.06 -1.21
N ASP A 11 20.63 7.61 -1.69
CA ASP A 11 20.94 7.67 -3.12
C ASP A 11 21.17 6.28 -3.71
N TYR A 12 21.90 5.42 -2.99
CA TYR A 12 22.09 4.03 -3.40
C TYR A 12 20.76 3.29 -3.54
N TYR A 13 19.87 3.38 -2.54
CA TYR A 13 18.57 2.70 -2.58
C TYR A 13 17.62 3.31 -3.61
N ARG A 14 17.62 4.62 -3.84
CA ARG A 14 16.84 5.25 -4.92
C ARG A 14 17.21 4.68 -6.28
N CYS A 15 18.50 4.52 -6.56
CA CYS A 15 18.98 3.92 -7.80
C CYS A 15 18.51 2.45 -7.93
N LYS A 16 18.64 1.66 -6.85
CA LYS A 16 18.16 0.27 -6.81
C LYS A 16 16.65 0.15 -7.04
N ILE A 17 15.85 0.99 -6.38
CA ILE A 17 14.39 0.99 -6.53
C ILE A 17 14.00 1.35 -7.97
N LYS A 18 14.63 2.36 -8.58
CA LYS A 18 14.40 2.69 -9.99
C LYS A 18 14.72 1.53 -10.94
N GLN A 19 15.83 0.84 -10.71
CA GLN A 19 16.21 -0.34 -11.49
C GLN A 19 15.19 -1.48 -11.32
N GLN A 20 14.74 -1.74 -10.09
CA GLN A 20 13.72 -2.75 -9.83
C GLN A 20 12.41 -2.39 -10.52
N ILE A 21 11.93 -1.15 -10.41
CA ILE A 21 10.73 -0.64 -11.10
C ILE A 21 10.80 -0.88 -12.62
N HIS A 22 11.95 -0.63 -13.23
CA HIS A 22 12.16 -0.91 -14.64
C HIS A 22 12.24 -2.42 -14.95
N GLY A 23 12.91 -3.19 -14.09
CA GLY A 23 13.18 -4.61 -14.27
C GLY A 23 11.92 -5.49 -14.33
N HIS A 24 10.91 -5.19 -13.52
CA HIS A 24 9.61 -5.88 -13.58
C HIS A 24 8.60 -5.22 -14.54
N GLY A 25 9.04 -4.26 -15.36
CA GLY A 25 8.25 -3.67 -16.44
C GLY A 25 7.38 -2.47 -16.06
N MET A 26 7.10 -2.24 -14.78
CA MET A 26 6.27 -1.09 -14.35
C MET A 26 6.83 0.26 -14.80
N GLY A 27 8.15 0.44 -14.75
CA GLY A 27 8.82 1.66 -15.20
C GLY A 27 8.80 1.91 -16.70
N LYS A 28 8.24 1.00 -17.51
CA LYS A 28 8.11 1.14 -18.97
C LYS A 28 6.76 1.75 -19.37
N HIS A 29 5.81 1.84 -18.43
CA HIS A 29 4.48 2.37 -18.65
C HIS A 29 4.40 3.88 -18.44
N ARG A 30 3.41 4.51 -19.08
CA ARG A 30 3.10 5.92 -18.81
C ARG A 30 2.46 6.04 -17.42
N ALA A 31 2.67 7.17 -16.75
CA ALA A 31 2.11 7.41 -15.42
C ALA A 31 0.59 7.15 -15.35
N VAL A 32 -0.16 7.58 -16.37
CA VAL A 32 -1.61 7.32 -16.46
C VAL A 32 -1.94 5.83 -16.46
N GLU A 33 -1.20 5.01 -17.23
CA GLU A 33 -1.42 3.56 -17.30
C GLU A 33 -1.09 2.89 -15.96
N ILE A 34 -0.04 3.34 -15.28
CA ILE A 34 0.34 2.86 -13.95
C ILE A 34 -0.79 3.10 -12.95
N PHE A 35 -1.34 4.32 -12.93
CA PHE A 35 -2.44 4.66 -12.03
C PHE A 35 -3.73 3.92 -12.39
N THR A 36 -4.06 3.78 -13.68
CA THR A 36 -5.23 2.99 -14.12
C THR A 36 -5.13 1.54 -13.66
N ARG A 37 -3.94 0.92 -13.77
CA ARG A 37 -3.71 -0.44 -13.27
C ARG A 37 -3.90 -0.54 -11.75
N GLY A 38 -3.29 0.39 -10.99
CA GLY A 38 -3.47 0.42 -9.54
C GLY A 38 -4.92 0.63 -9.13
N ILE A 39 -5.68 1.46 -9.86
CA ILE A 39 -7.13 1.66 -9.63
C ILE A 39 -7.89 0.34 -9.81
N HIS A 40 -7.60 -0.42 -10.86
CA HIS A 40 -8.18 -1.75 -11.06
C HIS A 40 -7.80 -2.73 -9.94
N ASP A 41 -6.56 -2.69 -9.44
CA ASP A 41 -6.13 -3.53 -8.32
C ASP A 41 -6.90 -3.16 -7.03
N ILE A 42 -7.14 -1.87 -6.78
CA ILE A 42 -7.97 -1.41 -5.66
C ILE A 42 -9.41 -1.89 -5.78
N ASP A 43 -10.01 -1.82 -6.98
CA ASP A 43 -11.35 -2.36 -7.22
C ASP A 43 -11.40 -3.87 -6.98
N ALA A 44 -10.42 -4.61 -7.49
CA ALA A 44 -10.33 -6.04 -7.30
C ALA A 44 -10.21 -6.40 -5.81
N LEU A 45 -9.33 -5.72 -5.05
CA LEU A 45 -9.20 -5.91 -3.61
C LEU A 45 -10.50 -5.59 -2.86
N SER A 46 -11.15 -4.48 -3.22
CA SER A 46 -12.43 -4.08 -2.63
C SER A 46 -13.51 -5.15 -2.88
N THR A 47 -13.65 -5.63 -4.12
CA THR A 47 -14.59 -6.68 -4.48
C THR A 47 -14.26 -8.02 -3.81
N CYS A 48 -12.97 -8.40 -3.76
CA CYS A 48 -12.53 -9.63 -3.13
C CYS A 48 -12.76 -9.61 -1.61
N LEU A 49 -12.56 -8.46 -0.95
CA LEU A 49 -12.87 -8.30 0.46
C LEU A 49 -14.39 -8.31 0.70
N ASN A 50 -15.15 -7.58 -0.12
CA ASN A 50 -16.59 -7.36 0.02
C ASN A 50 -16.93 -6.95 1.47
N ASP A 51 -17.88 -7.63 2.11
CA ASP A 51 -18.31 -7.43 3.50
C ASP A 51 -17.54 -8.31 4.51
N LYS A 52 -16.49 -9.02 4.07
CA LYS A 52 -15.75 -9.93 4.96
C LYS A 52 -14.84 -9.18 5.93
N LYS A 53 -14.58 -9.80 7.08
CA LYS A 53 -13.63 -9.28 8.07
C LYS A 53 -12.18 -9.38 7.61
N TYR A 54 -11.85 -10.43 6.88
CA TYR A 54 -10.54 -10.66 6.27
C TYR A 54 -10.75 -11.31 4.91
N PHE A 55 -9.73 -11.32 4.05
CA PHE A 55 -9.90 -11.79 2.67
C PHE A 55 -10.43 -13.23 2.59
N LEU A 56 -10.04 -14.09 3.54
CA LEU A 56 -10.44 -15.49 3.65
C LEU A 56 -11.46 -15.78 4.76
N GLY A 57 -12.15 -14.75 5.29
CA GLY A 57 -13.26 -14.93 6.24
C GLY A 57 -13.06 -14.19 7.56
N ASN A 58 -13.15 -14.91 8.69
CA ASN A 58 -13.22 -14.30 10.02
C ASN A 58 -11.88 -14.20 10.76
N GLN A 59 -10.86 -14.94 10.32
CA GLN A 59 -9.51 -14.91 10.89
C GLN A 59 -8.52 -14.32 9.88
N SER A 60 -7.56 -13.53 10.38
CA SER A 60 -6.49 -12.97 9.57
C SER A 60 -5.58 -14.09 9.06
N THR A 61 -5.14 -13.98 7.82
CA THR A 61 -4.20 -14.92 7.21
C THR A 61 -2.94 -14.20 6.73
N THR A 62 -1.97 -14.95 6.21
CA THR A 62 -0.78 -14.35 5.57
C THR A 62 -1.13 -13.46 4.39
N LEU A 63 -2.23 -13.77 3.68
CA LEU A 63 -2.78 -12.90 2.65
C LEU A 63 -3.11 -11.51 3.20
N ASP A 64 -3.71 -11.45 4.38
CA ASP A 64 -4.06 -10.19 5.03
C ASP A 64 -2.84 -9.39 5.45
N ALA A 65 -1.77 -10.06 5.91
CA ALA A 65 -0.51 -9.39 6.23
C ALA A 65 0.09 -8.70 4.99
N SER A 66 0.10 -9.38 3.84
CA SER A 66 0.58 -8.80 2.58
C SER A 66 -0.34 -7.70 2.05
N ALA A 67 -1.65 -7.92 2.05
CA ALA A 67 -2.63 -6.93 1.57
C ALA A 67 -2.61 -5.67 2.44
N PHE A 68 -2.57 -5.83 3.76
CA PHE A 68 -2.44 -4.73 4.70
C PHE A 68 -1.17 -3.91 4.43
N GLY A 69 -0.01 -4.56 4.25
CA GLY A 69 1.25 -3.87 3.98
C GLY A 69 1.17 -2.97 2.73
N MET A 70 0.47 -3.41 1.69
CA MET A 70 0.26 -2.58 0.50
C MET A 70 -0.76 -1.46 0.76
N LEU A 71 -1.93 -1.81 1.32
CA LEU A 71 -3.05 -0.88 1.50
C LEU A 71 -2.74 0.22 2.51
N VAL A 72 -2.05 -0.09 3.62
CA VAL A 72 -1.70 0.92 4.63
C VAL A 72 -0.76 1.97 4.05
N ASN A 73 0.21 1.56 3.22
CA ASN A 73 1.11 2.50 2.55
C ASN A 73 0.36 3.36 1.54
N THR A 74 -0.56 2.79 0.76
CA THR A 74 -1.38 3.55 -0.19
C THR A 74 -2.31 4.55 0.51
N LEU A 75 -2.95 4.15 1.62
CA LEU A 75 -4.00 4.93 2.28
C LEU A 75 -3.50 5.91 3.35
N ARG A 76 -2.38 5.61 4.03
CA ARG A 76 -1.92 6.37 5.21
C ARG A 76 -0.62 7.15 4.98
N CYS A 77 0.18 6.81 3.96
CA CYS A 77 1.40 7.56 3.69
C CYS A 77 1.06 9.01 3.27
N PRO A 78 1.81 10.03 3.73
CA PRO A 78 1.62 11.43 3.35
C PRO A 78 2.17 11.71 1.94
N ILE A 79 1.77 10.90 0.97
CA ILE A 79 2.10 11.05 -0.45
C ILE A 79 0.77 11.13 -1.22
N GLU A 80 0.52 12.30 -1.79
CA GLU A 80 -0.66 12.51 -2.62
C GLU A 80 -0.49 11.87 -4.00
N SER A 81 -1.51 11.15 -4.45
CA SER A 81 -1.52 10.49 -5.75
C SER A 81 -2.95 10.16 -6.19
N PRO A 82 -3.22 10.07 -7.51
CA PRO A 82 -4.53 9.63 -8.01
C PRO A 82 -4.98 8.27 -7.46
N LEU A 83 -4.00 7.38 -7.19
CA LEU A 83 -4.28 6.07 -6.60
C LEU A 83 -4.78 6.19 -5.15
N LYS A 84 -4.14 7.04 -4.34
CA LYS A 84 -4.56 7.29 -2.95
C LYS A 84 -5.95 7.91 -2.91
N GLU A 85 -6.19 8.94 -3.73
CA GLU A 85 -7.52 9.58 -3.85
C GLU A 85 -8.59 8.55 -4.19
N TYR A 86 -8.34 7.68 -5.17
CA TYR A 86 -9.29 6.63 -5.53
C TYR A 86 -9.47 5.59 -4.41
N ALA A 87 -8.39 5.13 -3.79
CA ALA A 87 -8.45 4.14 -2.71
C ALA A 87 -9.25 4.66 -1.51
N LEU A 88 -9.18 5.96 -1.22
CA LEU A 88 -9.95 6.60 -0.16
C LEU A 88 -11.47 6.62 -0.42
N THR A 89 -11.92 6.31 -1.65
CA THR A 89 -13.36 6.12 -1.93
C THR A 89 -13.90 4.75 -1.48
N LYS A 90 -13.01 3.80 -1.15
CA LYS A 90 -13.39 2.42 -0.81
C LYS A 90 -13.46 2.22 0.70
N ASN A 91 -14.63 2.52 1.28
CA ASN A 91 -14.86 2.45 2.73
C ASN A 91 -14.55 1.09 3.36
N ASN A 92 -14.85 -0.01 2.67
CA ASN A 92 -14.55 -1.36 3.15
C ASN A 92 -13.04 -1.61 3.31
N LEU A 93 -12.21 -1.12 2.39
CA LEU A 93 -10.75 -1.20 2.49
C LEU A 93 -10.19 -0.31 3.59
N ILE A 94 -10.76 0.89 3.77
CA ILE A 94 -10.41 1.79 4.89
C ILE A 94 -10.68 1.09 6.22
N GLN A 95 -11.90 0.58 6.42
CA GLN A 95 -12.29 -0.13 7.63
C GLN A 95 -11.44 -1.38 7.88
N TYR A 96 -11.06 -2.09 6.81
CA TYR A 96 -10.16 -3.23 6.89
C TYR A 96 -8.78 -2.84 7.41
N VAL A 97 -8.18 -1.77 6.89
CA VAL A 97 -6.88 -1.26 7.36
C VAL A 97 -6.97 -0.78 8.81
N ASP A 98 -8.02 -0.02 9.15
CA ASP A 98 -8.22 0.48 10.51
C ASP A 98 -8.39 -0.65 11.53
N ARG A 99 -9.13 -1.69 11.16
CA ARG A 99 -9.29 -2.89 11.99
C ARG A 99 -7.96 -3.59 12.24
N ILE A 100 -7.11 -3.73 11.22
CA ILE A 100 -5.79 -4.38 11.41
C ILE A 100 -4.87 -3.49 12.25
N MET A 101 -4.85 -2.18 12.01
CA MET A 101 -4.11 -1.23 12.85
C MET A 101 -4.53 -1.35 14.32
N ALA A 102 -5.82 -1.33 14.62
CA ALA A 102 -6.31 -1.40 15.99
C ALA A 102 -5.99 -2.74 16.68
N ASN A 103 -6.05 -3.86 15.95
CA ASN A 103 -5.84 -5.19 16.54
C ASN A 103 -4.35 -5.55 16.71
N TYR A 104 -3.48 -5.12 15.79
CA TYR A 104 -2.08 -5.57 15.73
C TYR A 104 -1.06 -4.47 15.98
N TYR A 105 -1.43 -3.20 15.82
CA TYR A 105 -0.56 -2.04 16.01
C TYR A 105 -1.23 -0.94 16.86
N PRO A 106 -1.89 -1.27 17.99
CA PRO A 106 -2.65 -0.28 18.77
C PRO A 106 -1.76 0.88 19.25
N ASP A 107 -0.49 0.60 19.57
CA ASP A 107 0.47 1.60 20.05
C ASP A 107 0.77 2.71 19.03
N LEU A 108 0.60 2.41 17.72
CA LEU A 108 0.81 3.38 16.64
C LEU A 108 -0.41 4.30 16.42
N LEU A 109 -1.55 4.02 17.05
CA LEU A 109 -2.75 4.86 16.96
C LEU A 109 -2.83 5.92 18.07
N THR A 110 -2.05 5.75 19.14
CA THR A 110 -2.04 6.61 20.33
C THR A 110 -0.87 7.59 20.38
N ALA A 111 0.02 7.54 19.40
CA ALA A 111 1.20 8.40 19.28
C ALA A 111 0.94 9.56 18.32
#